data_AF-A0A3A5MKK4-F1
#
_entry.id   AF-A0A3A5MKK4-F1
#
_cell.length_a   1.000
_cell.length_b   1.000
_cell.length_c   1.000
_cell.angle_alpha   90.00
_cell.angle_beta   90.00
_cell.angle_gamma   90.00
#
_symmetry.space_group_name_H-M   'P 1'
#
loop_
_entity.id
_entity.type
_entity.pdbx_description
1 polymer ?
#
loop_
_entity_poly.entity_id
_entity_poly.type
_entity_poly.pdbx_seq_one_letter_code
_entity_poly.pdbx_strand_id
1 'polypeptide(L)'
;MQKSNRSPISTTNLVLVSTLCAGALVAALTQNWFGALLLLIPGITGLGIALYARRPNSRDITRINAIEYRDERDRDLARQGFATVGAAALFLSVIELVLATIFFSPLLGLATAQLLALSFVWGIANSNAVKRN
;
A
#
# COMPACT_ATOMS: atom_id res chain seq x y z
N MET A 1 17.89 32.95 -3.65
CA MET A 1 17.22 31.73 -4.17
C MET A 1 17.41 30.60 -3.16
N GLN A 2 16.40 30.28 -2.34
CA GLN A 2 16.43 29.05 -1.54
C GLN A 2 16.34 27.87 -2.51
N LYS A 3 17.37 27.01 -2.56
CA LYS A 3 17.27 25.72 -3.25
C LYS A 3 16.11 24.96 -2.60
N SER A 4 15.00 24.76 -3.30
CA SER A 4 13.95 23.87 -2.81
C SER A 4 14.52 22.46 -2.81
N ASN A 5 15.10 22.03 -1.69
CA ASN A 5 15.43 20.63 -1.46
C ASN A 5 14.10 19.88 -1.36
N ARG A 6 13.54 19.51 -2.51
CA ARG A 6 12.38 18.63 -2.57
C ARG A 6 12.87 17.26 -2.09
N SER A 7 12.36 16.81 -0.95
CA SER A 7 12.62 15.44 -0.48
C SER A 7 12.29 14.45 -1.60
N PRO A 8 13.11 13.39 -1.82
CA PRO A 8 12.79 12.35 -2.80
C PRO A 8 11.43 11.72 -2.48
N ILE A 9 10.79 11.10 -3.49
CA ILE A 9 9.54 10.33 -3.30
C ILE A 9 9.82 9.23 -2.28
N SER A 10 8.85 8.93 -1.42
CA SER A 10 9.00 7.86 -0.43
C SER A 10 9.29 6.52 -1.11
N THR A 11 10.18 5.72 -0.50
CA THR A 11 10.54 4.40 -1.04
C THR A 11 9.31 3.52 -1.17
N THR A 12 8.33 3.62 -0.26
CA THR A 12 7.06 2.90 -0.32
C THR A 12 6.28 3.23 -1.59
N ASN A 13 6.12 4.51 -1.92
CA ASN A 13 5.45 4.92 -3.15
C ASN A 13 6.21 4.44 -4.39
N LEU A 14 7.53 4.50 -4.36
CA LEU A 14 8.36 4.03 -5.47
C LEU A 14 8.16 2.53 -5.70
N VAL A 15 8.14 1.72 -4.64
CA VAL A 15 7.87 0.27 -4.72
C VAL A 15 6.45 0.00 -5.23
N LEU A 16 5.43 0.69 -4.69
CA LEU A 16 4.04 0.51 -5.11
C LEU A 16 3.84 0.85 -6.59
N VAL A 17 4.29 2.03 -7.01
CA VAL A 17 4.17 2.49 -8.40
C VAL A 17 4.96 1.57 -9.33
N SER A 18 6.20 1.19 -8.98
CA SER A 18 7.00 0.28 -9.81
C SER A 18 6.36 -1.09 -9.96
N THR A 19 5.79 -1.63 -8.88
CA THR A 19 5.08 -2.92 -8.91
C THR A 19 3.85 -2.85 -9.81
N LEU A 20 3.05 -1.79 -9.68
CA LEU A 20 1.86 -1.59 -10.51
C LEU A 20 2.21 -1.39 -11.99
N CYS A 21 3.24 -0.60 -12.29
CA CYS A 21 3.71 -0.40 -13.66
C CYS A 21 4.29 -1.68 -14.28
N ALA A 22 5.06 -2.46 -13.51
CA ALA A 22 5.58 -3.74 -13.96
C ALA A 22 4.45 -4.74 -14.24
N GLY A 23 3.47 -4.83 -13.34
CA GLY A 23 2.29 -5.67 -13.53
C GLY A 23 1.46 -5.24 -14.74
N ALA A 24 1.27 -3.93 -14.94
CA ALA A 24 0.57 -3.39 -16.11
C ALA A 24 1.28 -3.73 -17.41
N LEU A 25 2.62 -3.64 -17.43
CA LEU A 25 3.45 -4.02 -18.58
C LEU A 25 3.28 -5.51 -18.90
N VAL A 26 3.38 -6.39 -17.90
CA VAL A 26 3.16 -7.83 -18.10
C VAL A 26 1.75 -8.11 -18.62
N ALA A 27 0.72 -7.50 -18.04
CA ALA A 27 -0.65 -7.65 -18.49
C ALA A 27 -0.83 -7.23 -19.96
N ALA A 28 -0.24 -6.10 -20.37
CA ALA A 28 -0.28 -5.62 -21.74
C ALA A 28 0.45 -6.57 -22.71
N LEU A 29 1.63 -7.09 -22.32
CA LEU A 29 2.37 -8.09 -23.12
C LEU A 29 1.57 -9.38 -23.31
N THR A 30 0.74 -9.76 -22.33
CA THR A 30 -0.20 -10.89 -22.42
C THR A 30 -1.53 -10.55 -23.09
N GLN A 31 -1.66 -9.40 -23.76
CA GLN A 31 -2.88 -8.90 -24.42
C GLN A 31 -4.09 -8.69 -23.48
N ASN A 32 -3.87 -8.67 -22.15
CA ASN A 32 -4.89 -8.36 -21.17
C ASN A 32 -4.94 -6.85 -20.91
N TRP A 33 -5.52 -6.11 -21.86
CA TRP A 33 -5.60 -4.65 -21.81
C TRP A 33 -6.44 -4.14 -20.63
N PHE A 34 -7.49 -4.86 -20.25
CA PHE A 34 -8.28 -4.50 -19.08
C PHE A 34 -7.46 -4.58 -17.80
N GLY A 35 -6.74 -5.70 -17.58
CA GLY A 35 -5.83 -5.85 -16.45
C GLY A 35 -4.69 -4.82 -16.46
N ALA A 36 -4.15 -4.51 -17.64
CA ALA A 36 -3.13 -3.48 -17.79
C ALA A 36 -3.63 -2.10 -17.34
N LEU A 37 -4.83 -1.69 -17.76
CA LEU A 37 -5.44 -0.42 -17.34
C LEU A 37 -5.77 -0.43 -15.84
N LEU A 38 -6.30 -1.54 -15.33
CA LEU A 38 -6.66 -1.69 -13.92
C LEU A 38 -5.45 -1.53 -12.99
N LEU A 39 -4.25 -1.94 -13.43
CA LEU A 39 -3.00 -1.75 -12.68
C LEU A 39 -2.36 -0.38 -12.95
N LEU A 40 -2.41 0.11 -14.19
CA LEU A 40 -1.76 1.35 -14.58
C LEU A 40 -2.42 2.59 -13.96
N ILE A 41 -3.76 2.65 -13.94
CA ILE A 41 -4.53 3.79 -13.41
C ILE A 41 -4.18 4.08 -11.93
N PRO A 42 -4.24 3.12 -10.99
CA PRO A 42 -3.84 3.36 -9.61
C PRO A 42 -2.36 3.69 -9.47
N GLY A 43 -1.48 3.13 -10.32
CA GLY A 43 -0.05 3.47 -10.33
C GLY A 43 0.19 4.93 -10.69
N ILE A 44 -0.43 5.42 -11.76
CA ILE A 44 -0.30 6.82 -12.20
C ILE A 44 -0.98 7.78 -11.21
N THR A 45 -2.18 7.45 -10.73
CA THR A 45 -2.90 8.32 -9.78
C THR A 45 -2.17 8.38 -8.43
N GLY A 46 -1.67 7.25 -7.92
CA GLY A 46 -0.83 7.19 -6.72
C GLY A 46 0.44 8.02 -6.86
N LEU A 47 1.14 7.91 -8.00
CA LEU A 47 2.30 8.76 -8.28
C LEU A 47 1.93 10.25 -8.33
N GLY A 48 0.82 10.60 -8.99
CA GLY A 48 0.32 11.97 -9.06
C GLY A 48 0.01 12.56 -7.68
N ILE A 49 -0.64 11.77 -6.81
CA ILE A 49 -0.95 12.14 -5.42
C ILE A 49 0.34 12.34 -4.62
N ALA A 50 1.32 11.43 -4.74
CA ALA A 50 2.62 11.55 -4.07
C ALA A 50 3.38 12.83 -4.52
N LEU A 51 3.40 13.10 -5.82
CA LEU A 51 4.00 14.33 -6.36
C LEU A 51 3.28 15.60 -5.89
N TYR A 52 1.95 15.57 -5.78
CA TYR A 52 1.17 16.68 -5.27
C TYR A 52 1.42 16.92 -3.77
N ALA A 53 1.46 15.86 -2.97
CA ALA A 53 1.70 15.91 -1.53
C ALA A 53 3.07 16.49 -1.16
N ARG A 54 4.06 16.38 -2.05
CA ARG A 54 5.42 16.94 -1.87
C ARG A 54 5.48 18.47 -2.01
N ARG A 55 4.37 19.14 -2.35
CA ARG A 55 4.34 20.61 -2.45
C ARG A 55 4.47 21.25 -1.06
N PRO A 56 5.18 22.39 -0.92
CA PRO A 56 5.41 23.04 0.38
C PRO A 56 4.14 23.35 1.17
N ASN A 57 3.04 23.64 0.46
CA ASN A 57 1.75 24.03 1.03
C ASN A 57 0.73 22.88 1.09
N SER A 58 1.18 21.62 0.93
CA SER A 58 0.26 20.48 1.05
C SER A 58 -0.21 20.33 2.49
N ARG A 59 -1.52 20.04 2.65
CA ARG A 59 -2.12 19.75 3.97
C ARG A 59 -1.53 18.46 4.55
N ASP A 60 -1.47 18.37 5.87
CA ASP A 60 -0.93 17.21 6.58
C ASP A 60 -1.67 15.92 6.21
N ILE A 61 -3.01 15.97 6.15
CA ILE A 61 -3.82 14.80 5.75
C ILE A 61 -3.50 14.31 4.33
N THR A 62 -3.23 15.22 3.39
CA THR A 62 -2.85 14.87 2.02
C THR A 62 -1.50 14.18 1.99
N ARG A 63 -0.56 14.64 2.83
CA ARG A 63 0.78 14.07 2.95
C ARG A 63 0.78 12.70 3.61
N ILE A 64 0.00 12.54 4.68
CA ILE A 64 -0.16 11.27 5.38
C ILE A 64 -0.81 10.23 4.46
N ASN A 65 -1.92 10.59 3.79
CA ASN A 65 -2.61 9.70 2.86
C ASN A 65 -1.76 9.33 1.64
N ALA A 66 -0.86 10.23 1.23
CA ALA A 66 0.09 9.98 0.16
C ALA A 66 1.34 9.22 0.61
N ILE A 67 1.49 8.84 1.89
CA ILE A 67 2.71 8.18 2.42
C ILE A 67 3.96 9.05 2.17
N GLU A 68 3.83 10.37 2.33
CA GLU A 68 4.89 11.38 2.14
C GLU A 68 5.11 12.18 3.45
N TYR A 69 5.58 11.46 4.48
CA TYR A 69 5.83 11.99 5.83
C TYR A 69 7.00 12.99 5.84
N ARG A 70 6.83 14.11 6.57
CA ARG A 70 7.82 15.21 6.64
C ARG A 70 8.49 15.25 8.00
N ASP A 71 7.75 14.93 9.05
CA ASP A 71 8.23 14.87 10.41
C ASP A 71 7.83 13.56 11.10
N GLU A 72 8.24 13.41 12.36
CA GLU A 72 7.93 12.22 13.17
C GLU A 72 6.43 12.16 13.53
N ARG A 73 5.78 13.32 13.71
CA ARG A 73 4.34 13.40 14.00
C ARG A 73 3.50 12.77 12.90
N ASP A 74 3.82 13.04 11.63
CA ASP A 74 3.16 12.42 10.49
C ASP A 74 3.32 10.89 10.49
N ARG A 75 4.52 10.40 10.86
CA ARG A 75 4.81 8.97 10.94
C ARG A 75 4.01 8.29 12.03
N ASP A 76 3.85 8.95 13.18
CA ASP A 76 3.07 8.42 14.29
C ASP A 76 1.57 8.37 13.95
N LEU A 77 1.03 9.43 13.36
CA LEU A 77 -0.36 9.45 12.87
C LEU A 77 -0.59 8.38 11.79
N ALA A 78 0.35 8.24 10.85
CA ALA A 78 0.28 7.21 9.83
C ALA A 78 0.35 5.80 10.41
N ARG A 79 1.18 5.57 11.44
CA ARG A 79 1.27 4.27 12.12
C ARG A 79 -0.06 3.86 12.75
N GLN A 80 -0.78 4.81 13.37
CA GLN A 80 -2.12 4.55 13.88
C GLN A 80 -3.11 4.25 12.76
N GLY A 81 -3.11 5.05 11.69
CA GLY A 81 -3.96 4.81 10.52
C GLY A 81 -3.72 3.44 9.87
N PHE A 82 -2.45 3.06 9.66
CA PHE A 82 -2.09 1.75 9.12
C PHE A 82 -2.44 0.59 10.05
N ALA A 83 -2.44 0.79 11.37
CA ALA A 83 -2.93 -0.24 12.29
C ALA A 83 -4.43 -0.53 12.05
N THR A 84 -5.25 0.51 11.87
CA THR A 84 -6.66 0.36 11.52
C THR A 84 -6.85 -0.31 10.15
N VAL A 85 -6.11 0.13 9.13
CA VAL A 85 -6.15 -0.48 7.79
C VAL A 85 -5.69 -1.94 7.82
N GLY A 86 -4.65 -2.27 8.59
CA GLY A 86 -4.15 -3.63 8.76
C GLY A 86 -5.16 -4.55 9.43
N ALA A 87 -5.88 -4.07 10.46
CA ALA A 87 -6.96 -4.81 11.07
C ALA A 87 -8.12 -5.07 10.10
N ALA A 88 -8.51 -4.06 9.31
CA ALA A 88 -9.51 -4.22 8.27
C ALA A 88 -9.05 -5.21 7.17
N ALA A 89 -7.79 -5.14 6.74
CA ALA A 89 -7.21 -6.04 5.75
C ALA A 89 -7.17 -7.49 6.24
N LEU A 90 -6.83 -7.74 7.51
CA LEU A 90 -6.93 -9.06 8.13
C LEU A 90 -8.37 -9.58 8.07
N PHE A 91 -9.35 -8.78 8.46
CA PHE A 91 -10.75 -9.17 8.41
C PHE A 91 -11.23 -9.48 6.99
N LEU A 92 -10.89 -8.63 6.02
CA LEU A 92 -11.21 -8.87 4.61
C LEU A 92 -10.53 -10.14 4.08
N SER A 93 -9.28 -10.42 4.47
CA SER A 93 -8.58 -11.64 4.04
C SER A 93 -9.22 -12.93 4.56
N VAL A 94 -9.87 -12.90 5.74
CA VAL A 94 -10.67 -14.02 6.23
C VAL A 94 -11.90 -14.23 5.36
N ILE A 95 -12.59 -13.14 4.97
CA ILE A 95 -13.74 -13.21 4.05
C ILE A 95 -13.30 -13.77 2.69
N GLU A 96 -12.19 -13.30 2.14
CA GLU A 96 -11.62 -13.80 0.88
C GLU A 96 -11.31 -15.31 0.95
N LEU A 97 -10.73 -15.78 2.06
CA LEU A 97 -10.46 -17.20 2.26
C LEU A 97 -11.74 -18.04 2.28
N VAL A 98 -12.79 -17.58 2.99
CA VAL A 98 -14.09 -18.26 3.02
C VAL A 98 -14.70 -18.34 1.63
N LEU A 99 -14.72 -17.22 0.90
CA LEU A 99 -15.25 -17.18 -0.46
C LEU A 99 -14.44 -18.07 -1.42
N ALA A 100 -13.10 -18.06 -1.33
CA ALA A 100 -12.25 -18.90 -2.14
C ALA A 100 -12.47 -20.40 -1.85
N THR A 101 -12.65 -20.75 -0.58
CA THR A 101 -12.92 -22.14 -0.15
C THR A 101 -14.25 -22.67 -0.69
N ILE A 102 -15.30 -21.83 -0.68
CA ILE A 102 -16.65 -22.25 -1.08
C ILE A 102 -16.87 -22.15 -2.59
N PHE A 103 -16.40 -21.07 -3.22
CA PHE A 103 -16.79 -20.71 -4.58
C PHE A 103 -15.64 -20.72 -5.60
N PHE A 104 -14.37 -20.56 -5.17
CA PHE A 104 -13.26 -20.31 -6.09
C PHE A 104 -11.99 -21.10 -5.73
N SER A 105 -12.05 -22.42 -5.90
CA SER A 105 -10.94 -23.35 -5.61
C SER A 105 -9.57 -22.93 -6.19
N PRO A 106 -9.45 -22.40 -7.43
CA PRO A 106 -8.16 -21.95 -7.96
C PRO A 106 -7.50 -20.81 -7.17
N LEU A 107 -8.28 -20.00 -6.44
CA LEU A 107 -7.79 -18.88 -5.65
C LEU A 107 -7.47 -19.25 -4.19
N LEU A 108 -7.84 -20.46 -3.76
CA LEU A 108 -7.69 -20.89 -2.36
C LEU A 108 -6.24 -20.80 -1.87
N GLY A 109 -5.28 -21.22 -2.70
CA GLY A 109 -3.86 -21.13 -2.36
C GLY A 109 -3.40 -19.69 -2.14
N LEU A 110 -3.83 -18.76 -3.00
CA LEU A 110 -3.49 -17.34 -2.89
C LEU A 110 -4.13 -16.70 -1.65
N ALA A 111 -5.41 -16.94 -1.41
CA ALA A 111 -6.12 -16.42 -0.23
C ALA A 111 -5.51 -16.96 1.07
N THR A 112 -5.11 -18.23 1.09
CA THR A 112 -4.43 -18.85 2.24
C THR A 112 -3.07 -18.20 2.48
N ALA A 113 -2.26 -18.04 1.43
CA ALA A 113 -0.95 -17.40 1.53
C ALA A 113 -1.06 -15.95 2.02
N GLN A 114 -2.05 -15.19 1.55
CA GLN A 114 -2.32 -13.82 1.98
C GLN A 114 -2.70 -13.75 3.46
N LEU A 115 -3.63 -14.58 3.93
CA LEU A 115 -4.03 -14.60 5.34
C LEU A 115 -2.85 -14.96 6.25
N LEU A 116 -2.05 -15.96 5.88
CA LEU A 116 -0.86 -16.36 6.63
C LEU A 116 0.18 -15.24 6.68
N ALA A 117 0.45 -14.58 5.55
CA ALA A 117 1.38 -13.46 5.49
C ALA A 117 0.93 -12.29 6.37
N LEU A 118 -0.34 -11.89 6.29
CA LEU A 118 -0.90 -10.82 7.12
C LEU A 118 -0.86 -11.19 8.62
N SER A 119 -1.20 -12.43 8.97
CA SER A 119 -1.17 -12.91 10.35
C SER A 119 0.26 -12.92 10.91
N PHE A 120 1.23 -13.33 10.09
CA PHE A 120 2.66 -13.31 10.45
C PHE A 120 3.16 -11.89 10.69
N VAL A 121 2.88 -10.96 9.76
CA VAL A 121 3.24 -9.54 9.89
C VAL A 121 2.59 -8.93 11.12
N TRP A 122 1.33 -9.25 11.40
CA TRP A 122 0.63 -8.81 12.60
C TRP A 122 1.29 -9.31 13.89
N GLY A 123 1.68 -10.59 13.93
CA GLY A 123 2.43 -11.16 15.05
C GLY A 123 3.76 -10.44 15.30
N ILE A 124 4.53 -10.13 14.25
CA ILE A 124 5.76 -9.33 14.35
C ILE A 124 5.46 -7.92 14.86
N ALA A 125 4.44 -7.26 14.31
CA ALA A 125 4.08 -5.90 14.68
C ALA A 125 3.72 -5.79 16.17
N ASN A 126 2.89 -6.72 16.68
CA ASN A 126 2.53 -6.77 18.09
C ASN A 126 3.72 -7.08 18.98
N SER A 127 4.57 -8.03 18.59
CA SER A 127 5.78 -8.38 19.35
C SER A 127 6.73 -7.19 19.49
N ASN A 128 6.89 -6.41 18.42
CA ASN A 128 7.71 -5.19 18.45
C ASN A 128 7.05 -4.05 19.23
N ALA A 129 5.71 -3.97 19.22
CA ALA A 129 4.98 -2.97 19.99
C ALA A 129 5.14 -3.21 21.50
N VAL A 130 5.02 -4.47 21.95
CA VAL A 130 5.21 -4.83 23.36
C VAL A 130 6.63 -4.54 23.85
N LYS A 131 7.67 -4.79 23.03
CA LYS A 131 9.08 -4.53 23.41
C LYS A 131 9.44 -3.04 23.54
N ARG A 132 8.63 -2.14 22.97
CA ARG A 132 8.89 -0.70 22.96
C ARG A 132 8.15 0.06 24.06
N ASN A 133 7.20 -0.60 24.73
CA ASN A 133 6.48 -0.09 25.91
C ASN A 133 7.10 -0.65 27.18
#